data_AF-A0A3M5BWE0-F1
#
_entry.id   AF-A0A3M5BWE0-F1
#
_cell.length_a   1.000
_cell.length_b   1.000
_cell.length_c   1.000
_cell.angle_alpha   90.00
_cell.angle_beta   90.00
_cell.angle_gamma   90.00
#
_symmetry.space_group_name_H-M   'P 1'
#
loop_
_entity.id
_entity.type
_entity.pdbx_description
1 polymer ?
#
loop_
_entity_poly.entity_id
_entity_poly.type
_entity_poly.pdbx_seq_one_letter_code
_entity_poly.pdbx_strand_id
1 'polypeptide(L)'
;MIKQYVAGMVGLVMCGSVWAASSEDEAAALARLIEVQKMYENRPQGTPNDAGTRTLSKQDINDCVTQMTEAKNKLDAVKQQYSTTQAFQSMQTRMLNGQVRGRLGSCKQTKDTLGW
;
A
#
# COMPACT_ATOMS: atom_id res chain seq x y z
N MET A 1 53.95 25.50 -31.57
CA MET A 1 53.02 24.38 -31.77
C MET A 1 52.54 23.91 -30.41
N ILE A 2 51.37 24.37 -29.98
CA ILE A 2 50.74 24.04 -28.69
C ILE A 2 49.67 22.99 -28.98
N LYS A 3 49.82 21.80 -28.40
CA LYS A 3 48.97 20.65 -28.62
C LYS A 3 47.79 20.71 -27.65
N GLN A 4 46.63 21.17 -28.10
CA GLN A 4 45.39 21.11 -27.33
C GLN A 4 44.81 19.69 -27.40
N TYR A 5 44.70 19.03 -26.25
CA TYR A 5 43.83 17.88 -26.08
C TYR A 5 42.56 18.36 -25.38
N VAL A 6 41.51 18.57 -26.16
CA VAL A 6 40.14 18.71 -25.67
C VAL A 6 39.66 17.29 -25.36
N ALA A 7 39.67 16.92 -24.08
CA ALA A 7 39.10 15.66 -23.62
C ALA A 7 38.28 15.92 -22.34
N GLY A 8 36.95 15.91 -22.51
CA GLY A 8 36.03 15.40 -21.50
C GLY A 8 35.67 16.30 -20.32
N MET A 9 35.11 17.49 -20.58
CA MET A 9 34.17 18.09 -19.62
C MET A 9 32.73 17.64 -19.94
N VAL A 10 32.38 16.43 -19.51
CA VAL A 10 31.00 16.11 -19.11
C VAL A 10 31.15 15.23 -17.88
N GLY A 11 31.33 15.89 -16.74
CA GLY A 11 31.37 15.23 -15.44
C GLY A 11 30.11 14.39 -15.28
N LEU A 12 30.35 13.09 -15.13
CA LEU A 12 29.40 12.05 -14.80
C LEU A 12 28.29 12.58 -13.89
N VAL A 13 27.05 12.36 -14.34
CA VAL A 13 25.87 12.27 -13.51
C VAL A 13 26.19 11.33 -12.34
N MET A 14 26.62 11.85 -11.20
CA MET A 14 26.60 11.11 -9.95
C MET A 14 25.16 11.12 -9.49
N CYS A 15 24.43 10.13 -10.02
CA CYS A 15 23.15 9.65 -9.54
C CYS A 15 23.09 9.81 -8.02
N GLY A 16 22.11 10.58 -7.55
CA GLY A 16 21.81 10.72 -6.14
C GLY A 16 21.85 9.35 -5.49
N SER A 17 22.55 9.25 -4.37
CA SER A 17 22.68 8.06 -3.56
C SER A 17 21.28 7.52 -3.27
N VAL A 18 20.79 6.60 -4.11
CA VAL A 18 19.69 5.72 -3.76
C VAL A 18 20.31 4.86 -2.67
N TRP A 19 20.13 5.28 -1.42
CA TRP A 19 20.36 4.44 -0.27
C TRP A 19 19.53 3.18 -0.53
N ALA A 20 20.19 2.12 -0.99
CA ALA A 20 19.57 0.82 -1.11
C ALA A 20 19.07 0.49 0.29
N ALA A 21 17.79 0.15 0.40
CA ALA A 21 17.21 -0.21 1.69
C ALA A 21 18.03 -1.36 2.30
N SER A 22 18.26 -1.31 3.60
CA SER A 22 18.99 -2.38 4.28
C SER A 22 18.15 -3.67 4.27
N SER A 23 18.78 -4.82 4.50
CA SER A 23 18.05 -6.08 4.66
C SER A 23 17.06 -6.04 5.84
N GLU A 24 17.37 -5.22 6.85
CA GLU A 24 16.48 -4.97 8.00
C GLU A 24 15.25 -4.17 7.58
N ASP A 25 15.44 -3.11 6.78
CA ASP A 25 14.34 -2.31 6.23
C ASP A 25 13.42 -3.15 5.33
N GLU A 26 13.98 -4.06 4.52
CA GLU A 26 13.19 -4.99 3.70
C GLU A 26 12.34 -5.92 4.57
N ALA A 27 12.92 -6.51 5.62
CA ALA A 27 12.20 -7.39 6.54
C ALA A 27 11.10 -6.63 7.30
N ALA A 28 11.40 -5.41 7.76
CA ALA A 28 10.44 -4.54 8.43
C ALA A 28 9.29 -4.15 7.49
N ALA A 29 9.59 -3.76 6.26
CA ALA A 29 8.60 -3.43 5.24
C ALA A 29 7.68 -4.63 4.96
N LEU A 30 8.25 -5.83 4.76
CA LEU A 30 7.48 -7.06 4.54
C LEU A 30 6.55 -7.37 5.71
N ALA A 31 7.04 -7.31 6.95
CA ALA A 31 6.22 -7.57 8.14
C ALA A 31 5.01 -6.63 8.21
N ARG A 32 5.21 -5.33 7.98
CA ARG A 32 4.14 -4.33 7.96
C ARG A 32 3.16 -4.53 6.80
N LEU A 33 3.65 -4.91 5.62
CA LEU A 33 2.80 -5.21 4.47
C LEU A 33 1.96 -6.48 4.71
N ILE A 34 2.49 -7.48 5.40
CA ILE A 34 1.75 -8.68 5.82
C ILE A 34 0.64 -8.32 6.80
N GLU A 35 0.89 -7.41 7.76
CA GLU A 35 -0.18 -6.90 8.64
C GLU A 35 -1.31 -6.24 7.83
N VAL A 36 -0.97 -5.42 6.83
CA VAL A 36 -1.95 -4.80 5.93
C VAL A 36 -2.75 -5.85 5.17
N GLN A 37 -2.07 -6.86 4.61
CA GLN A 37 -2.73 -7.95 3.91
C GLN A 37 -3.73 -8.68 4.81
N LYS A 38 -3.34 -9.02 6.05
CA LYS A 38 -4.23 -9.66 7.03
C LYS A 38 -5.44 -8.80 7.35
N MET A 39 -5.27 -7.48 7.51
CA MET A 39 -6.40 -6.58 7.72
C MET A 39 -7.35 -6.56 6.50
N TYR A 40 -6.83 -6.64 5.28
CA TYR A 40 -7.66 -6.72 4.09
C TYR A 40 -8.42 -8.05 3.98
N GLU A 41 -7.77 -9.16 4.30
CA GLU A 41 -8.36 -10.51 4.25
C GLU A 41 -9.44 -10.69 5.33
N ASN A 42 -9.18 -10.23 6.56
CA ASN A 42 -10.07 -10.34 7.72
C ASN A 42 -11.16 -9.26 7.77
N ARG A 43 -11.35 -8.50 6.69
CA ARG A 43 -12.40 -7.47 6.65
C ARG A 43 -13.80 -8.11 6.83
N PRO A 44 -14.78 -7.36 7.34
CA PRO A 44 -16.16 -7.83 7.41
C PRO A 44 -16.67 -8.25 6.02
N GLN A 45 -17.18 -9.47 5.94
CA GLN A 45 -17.78 -10.02 4.72
C GLN A 45 -19.31 -10.17 4.84
N GLY A 46 -19.87 -9.81 6.00
CA GLY A 46 -21.28 -10.02 6.32
C GLY A 46 -21.61 -11.48 6.61
N THR A 47 -22.84 -11.69 7.05
CA THR A 47 -23.37 -12.98 7.48
C THR A 47 -24.00 -13.71 6.29
N PRO A 48 -23.66 -14.98 6.04
CA PRO A 48 -24.37 -15.78 5.03
C PRO A 48 -25.89 -15.79 5.27
N ASN A 49 -26.66 -15.78 4.18
CA ASN A 49 -28.12 -15.86 4.22
C ASN A 49 -28.63 -17.03 3.36
N ASP A 50 -29.92 -17.34 3.50
CA ASP A 50 -30.57 -18.47 2.84
C ASP A 50 -30.58 -18.38 1.30
N ALA A 51 -30.35 -17.19 0.74
CA ALA A 51 -30.21 -16.97 -0.70
C ALA A 51 -28.81 -17.30 -1.23
N GLY A 52 -27.91 -17.84 -0.39
CA GLY A 52 -26.52 -18.12 -0.77
C GLY A 52 -25.66 -16.85 -0.94
N THR A 53 -26.15 -15.71 -0.46
CA THR A 53 -25.43 -14.42 -0.46
C THR A 53 -25.03 -14.04 0.96
N ARG A 54 -24.45 -12.85 1.15
CA ARG A 54 -24.09 -12.34 2.49
C ARG A 54 -24.82 -11.03 2.74
N THR A 55 -25.49 -10.94 3.88
CA THR A 55 -26.14 -9.72 4.36
C THR A 55 -25.12 -8.89 5.13
N LEU A 56 -24.96 -7.62 4.76
CA LEU A 56 -24.13 -6.66 5.48
C LEU A 56 -24.99 -5.89 6.48
N SER A 57 -24.64 -5.94 7.75
CA SER A 57 -25.23 -5.10 8.79
C SER A 57 -24.62 -3.69 8.79
N LYS A 58 -25.27 -2.76 9.51
CA LYS A 58 -24.71 -1.42 9.77
C LYS A 58 -23.33 -1.49 10.43
N GLN A 59 -23.17 -2.43 11.35
CA GLN A 59 -21.89 -2.65 12.02
C GLN A 59 -20.82 -3.16 11.04
N ASP A 60 -21.14 -4.14 10.19
CA ASP A 60 -20.18 -4.67 9.20
C ASP A 60 -19.61 -3.58 8.28
N ILE A 61 -20.45 -2.65 7.84
CA ILE A 61 -20.01 -1.54 6.98
C ILE A 61 -19.17 -0.53 7.75
N ASN A 62 -19.56 -0.17 8.98
CA ASN A 62 -18.76 0.73 9.82
C ASN A 62 -17.39 0.13 10.14
N ASP A 63 -17.35 -1.15 10.52
CA ASP A 63 -16.12 -1.88 10.80
C ASP A 63 -15.27 -1.99 9.54
N CYS A 64 -15.87 -2.22 8.36
CA CYS A 64 -15.14 -2.18 7.10
C CYS A 64 -14.48 -0.81 6.86
N VAL A 65 -15.21 0.30 7.04
CA VAL A 65 -14.66 1.65 6.84
C VAL A 65 -13.50 1.90 7.81
N THR A 66 -13.65 1.54 9.08
CA THR A 66 -12.62 1.69 10.11
C THR A 66 -11.39 0.87 9.77
N GLN A 67 -11.54 -0.43 9.56
CA GLN A 67 -10.45 -1.36 9.28
C GLN A 67 -9.70 -1.02 7.98
N MET A 68 -10.42 -0.63 6.93
CA MET A 68 -9.77 -0.25 5.66
C MET A 68 -9.12 1.14 5.73
N THR A 69 -9.61 2.03 6.58
CA THR A 69 -8.93 3.31 6.87
C THR A 69 -7.63 3.05 7.62
N GLU A 70 -7.63 2.16 8.62
CA GLU A 70 -6.41 1.77 9.33
C GLU A 70 -5.41 1.08 8.40
N ALA A 71 -5.87 0.15 7.56
CA ALA A 71 -5.03 -0.52 6.57
C ALA A 71 -4.38 0.47 5.60
N LYS A 72 -5.15 1.47 5.13
CA LYS A 72 -4.62 2.54 4.29
C LYS A 72 -3.56 3.37 5.04
N ASN A 73 -3.83 3.75 6.28
CA ASN A 73 -2.89 4.56 7.06
C ASN A 73 -1.58 3.81 7.31
N LYS A 74 -1.64 2.49 7.57
CA LYS A 74 -0.46 1.63 7.69
C LYS A 74 0.31 1.53 6.36
N LEU A 75 -0.37 1.41 5.22
CA LEU A 75 0.28 1.48 3.90
C LEU A 75 0.99 2.81 3.65
N ASP A 76 0.35 3.92 4.03
CA ASP A 76 0.94 5.26 3.90
C ASP A 76 2.18 5.40 4.79
N ALA A 77 2.16 4.84 6.00
CA ALA A 77 3.33 4.80 6.89
C ALA A 77 4.47 3.94 6.30
N VAL A 78 4.16 2.76 5.73
CA VAL A 78 5.16 1.93 5.04
C VAL A 78 5.75 2.69 3.85
N LYS A 79 4.93 3.42 3.09
CA LYS A 79 5.42 4.27 2.00
C LYS A 79 6.39 5.33 2.51
N GLN A 80 6.08 6.01 3.61
CA GLN A 80 6.94 7.06 4.15
C GLN A 80 8.28 6.53 4.64
N GLN A 81 8.30 5.35 5.27
CA GLN A 81 9.49 4.80 5.90
C GLN A 81 10.33 3.91 4.96
N TYR A 82 9.67 3.19 4.05
CA TYR A 82 10.27 2.09 3.30
C TYR A 82 10.04 2.20 1.78
N SER A 83 9.80 3.40 1.23
CA SER A 83 9.51 3.55 -0.23
C SER A 83 10.59 3.01 -1.17
N THR A 84 11.83 2.93 -0.70
CA THR A 84 12.98 2.44 -1.48
C THR A 84 13.17 0.92 -1.41
N THR A 85 12.44 0.23 -0.52
CA THR A 85 12.49 -1.23 -0.41
C THR A 85 11.88 -1.92 -1.63
N GLN A 86 12.44 -3.06 -2.01
CA GLN A 86 11.89 -3.96 -3.02
C GLN A 86 10.52 -4.47 -2.60
N ALA A 87 10.33 -4.76 -1.30
CA ALA A 87 9.05 -5.15 -0.73
C ALA A 87 7.95 -4.13 -1.08
N PHE A 88 8.20 -2.83 -0.86
CA PHE A 88 7.24 -1.78 -1.18
C PHE A 88 7.07 -1.55 -2.69
N GLN A 89 8.16 -1.65 -3.46
CA GLN A 89 8.13 -1.42 -4.91
C GLN A 89 7.49 -2.58 -5.70
N SER A 90 7.35 -3.75 -5.06
CA SER A 90 6.81 -4.97 -5.65
C SER A 90 5.40 -4.79 -6.23
N MET A 91 5.07 -5.63 -7.22
CA MET A 91 3.72 -5.69 -7.78
C MET A 91 2.68 -6.10 -6.73
N GLN A 92 3.05 -6.95 -5.76
CA GLN A 92 2.16 -7.38 -4.70
C GLN A 92 1.71 -6.20 -3.83
N THR A 93 2.63 -5.32 -3.43
CA THR A 93 2.29 -4.11 -2.67
C THR A 93 1.43 -3.14 -3.46
N ARG A 94 1.70 -2.98 -4.77
CA ARG A 94 0.85 -2.16 -5.65
C ARG A 94 -0.58 -2.70 -5.71
N MET A 95 -0.75 -4.01 -5.86
CA MET A 95 -2.06 -4.66 -5.85
C MET A 95 -2.77 -4.48 -4.51
N LEU A 96 -2.06 -4.71 -3.40
CA LEU A 96 -2.61 -4.55 -2.05
C LEU A 96 -3.09 -3.11 -1.81
N ASN A 97 -2.32 -2.12 -2.25
CA ASN A 97 -2.71 -0.71 -2.15
C ASN A 97 -3.99 -0.42 -2.95
N GLY A 98 -4.08 -0.94 -4.18
CA GLY A 98 -5.29 -0.85 -5.00
C GLY A 98 -6.50 -1.50 -4.33
N GLN A 99 -6.32 -2.70 -3.79
CA GLN A 99 -7.36 -3.47 -3.09
C GLN A 99 -7.89 -2.74 -1.84
N VAL A 100 -6.99 -2.26 -0.98
CA VAL A 100 -7.37 -1.53 0.24
C VAL A 100 -8.12 -0.25 -0.10
N ARG A 101 -7.62 0.54 -1.07
CA ARG A 101 -8.28 1.79 -1.48
C ARG A 101 -9.63 1.54 -2.15
N GLY A 102 -9.70 0.56 -3.05
CA GLY A 102 -10.94 0.20 -3.73
C GLY A 102 -11.99 -0.25 -2.72
N ARG A 103 -11.61 -1.12 -1.77
CA ARG A 103 -12.53 -1.62 -0.74
C ARG A 103 -12.98 -0.53 0.22
N LEU A 104 -12.09 0.38 0.64
CA LEU A 104 -12.45 1.55 1.43
C LEU A 104 -13.48 2.41 0.70
N GLY A 105 -13.27 2.66 -0.60
CA GLY A 105 -14.21 3.40 -1.45
C GLY A 105 -15.58 2.73 -1.48
N SER A 106 -15.64 1.43 -1.75
CA SER A 106 -16.89 0.67 -1.74
C SER A 106 -17.59 0.71 -0.38
N CYS A 107 -16.88 0.51 0.73
CA CYS A 107 -17.49 0.53 2.06
C CYS A 107 -18.05 1.91 2.44
N LYS A 108 -17.35 3.01 2.07
CA LYS A 108 -17.87 4.37 2.24
C LYS A 108 -19.10 4.62 1.37
N GLN A 109 -19.04 4.26 0.09
CA GLN A 109 -20.16 4.42 -0.82
C GLN A 109 -21.40 3.65 -0.35
N THR A 110 -21.23 2.40 0.11
CA THR A 110 -22.33 1.62 0.69
C THR A 110 -22.89 2.28 1.95
N LYS A 111 -22.02 2.77 2.85
CA LYS A 111 -22.44 3.52 4.05
C LYS A 111 -23.31 4.73 3.68
N ASP A 112 -22.85 5.54 2.74
CA ASP A 112 -23.54 6.75 2.29
C ASP A 112 -24.88 6.41 1.60
N THR A 113 -24.89 5.37 0.76
CA THR A 113 -26.10 4.93 0.04
C THR A 113 -27.19 4.42 0.99
N LEU A 114 -26.79 3.77 2.09
CA LEU A 114 -27.71 3.23 3.10
C LEU A 114 -28.06 4.23 4.21
N GLY A 115 -27.45 5.43 4.19
CA GLY A 115 -27.72 6.51 5.15
C GLY A 115 -27.23 6.21 6.58
N TRP A 116 -26.09 5.52 6.71
CA TRP A 116 -25.61 4.98 7.99
C TRP A 116 -24.58 5.83 8.73
#